data_AF-A0A2D6XT11-F1
#
_entry.id   AF-A0A2D6XT11-F1
#
_cell.length_a   1.000
_cell.length_b   1.000
_cell.length_c   1.000
_cell.angle_alpha   90.00
_cell.angle_beta   90.00
_cell.angle_gamma   90.00
#
_symmetry.space_group_name_H-M   'P 1'
#
loop_
_entity.id
_entity.type
_entity.pdbx_description
1 polymer ?
#
loop_
_entity_poly.entity_id
_entity_poly.type
_entity_poly.pdbx_seq_one_letter_code
_entity_poly.pdbx_strand_id
1 'polypeptide(L)'
;MDKNLTSMDIRDPGLRSLPPRVERYLVKGGGLSVVSLDPDDKIEIIDTEGKQKCEIIVFNKDGKPDCSLLGLKEKDDPKNIKKILSDKNESAFQAASVLKKRNLDVGKAKASILFSEDSEAGEKVNLVSKDKCTCIFSAPGNAIKIDELNPPTDLLLMIKRSKPDKYKDKPNIPEPLVDPLNEIFVERRTASEYQVKKGDYIQVINLFGRQCSDFLAFDTAKLEKGIERGLDPTTTRTFMGALYPGPGLFSKFFNIDHDPMIEVVRDTVGRHDTFNLACTAKYYEDAGYFGHPNCSDNLSNVMEKYGIEKRKGWPAINLFFNTVANTQNAVIGGESWARPGDYVLFRALKDLTCGTTACPSDIDDCNGWDPTDIFVRVYDKKKKFSKAVAFRMKTDSEPKLTQETGFHIRTSKLTRNFIDYNGYWLANNYTNYGTIKEYTACREKAIAIDLSPLRKFEIVGPDSESLMQYALTRNIKKLSIGQVSYSAMCYDNGCMIDDGTIFRLGKDNFRWVGGQEYGGTWLRELAKKKKYKVWVKSSTDQIHNISVRGPNSRKILEKFI
;
A
#
# COMPACT_ATOMS: atom_id res chain seq x y z
N MET A 1 -29.00 12.07 -13.11
CA MET A 1 -27.85 12.95 -12.79
C MET A 1 -27.75 12.99 -11.28
N ASP A 2 -27.00 12.04 -10.71
CA ASP A 2 -26.72 12.02 -9.28
C ASP A 2 -25.95 13.29 -8.92
N LYS A 3 -26.40 13.96 -7.85
CA LYS A 3 -25.69 15.08 -7.23
C LYS A 3 -24.36 14.53 -6.74
N ASN A 4 -23.33 14.70 -7.56
CA ASN A 4 -21.96 14.36 -7.22
C ASN A 4 -21.58 14.96 -5.88
N LEU A 5 -21.04 14.09 -5.03
CA LEU A 5 -20.50 14.30 -3.70
C LEU A 5 -19.23 15.18 -3.77
N THR A 6 -19.38 16.46 -4.05
CA THR A 6 -18.37 17.46 -3.67
C THR A 6 -18.96 18.30 -2.56
N SER A 7 -18.54 18.00 -1.33
CA SER A 7 -18.83 18.80 -0.15
C SER A 7 -18.42 20.25 -0.42
N MET A 8 -19.33 21.21 -0.19
CA MET A 8 -19.02 22.66 -0.23
C MET A 8 -18.02 23.08 0.86
N ASP A 9 -17.65 22.15 1.76
CA ASP A 9 -16.65 22.29 2.83
C ASP A 9 -15.33 21.55 2.52
N ILE A 10 -15.00 21.24 1.26
CA ILE A 10 -13.65 20.74 0.94
C ILE A 10 -12.68 21.90 1.14
N ARG A 11 -12.12 22.01 2.36
CA ARG A 11 -11.05 22.95 2.72
C ARG A 11 -9.67 22.44 2.26
N ASP A 12 -9.56 21.14 1.97
CA ASP A 12 -8.31 20.46 1.63
C ASP A 12 -8.51 19.60 0.35
N PRO A 13 -8.15 20.09 -0.84
CA PRO A 13 -8.18 19.29 -2.06
C PRO A 13 -7.27 18.05 -1.94
N GLY A 14 -7.68 16.95 -2.57
CA GLY A 14 -6.91 15.71 -2.57
C GLY A 14 -7.02 14.80 -1.34
N LEU A 15 -7.67 15.21 -0.24
CA LEU A 15 -8.06 14.23 0.77
C LEU A 15 -9.05 13.22 0.15
N ARG A 16 -9.08 11.99 0.68
CA ARG A 16 -10.10 10.99 0.30
C ARG A 16 -11.45 11.70 0.35
N SER A 17 -12.30 11.54 -0.68
CA SER A 17 -13.69 12.01 -0.64
C SER A 17 -14.46 11.18 0.40
N LEU A 18 -14.17 11.46 1.67
CA LEU A 18 -14.89 10.97 2.82
C LEU A 18 -15.83 12.10 3.24
N PRO A 19 -17.02 11.76 3.78
CA PRO A 19 -17.85 12.77 4.40
C PRO A 19 -17.04 13.56 5.45
N PRO A 20 -17.35 14.83 5.70
CA PRO A 20 -16.63 15.62 6.69
C PRO A 20 -16.51 14.88 8.02
N ARG A 21 -15.32 14.93 8.62
CA ARG A 21 -15.00 14.33 9.94
C ARG A 21 -14.94 12.80 9.95
N VAL A 22 -14.95 12.15 8.78
CA VAL A 22 -14.88 10.69 8.68
C VAL A 22 -13.45 10.25 8.36
N GLU A 23 -12.94 9.34 9.18
CA GLU A 23 -11.71 8.60 8.95
C GLU A 23 -12.05 7.20 8.44
N ARG A 24 -11.12 6.60 7.69
CA ARG A 24 -11.27 5.27 7.09
C ARG A 24 -10.08 4.41 7.46
N TYR A 25 -10.33 3.24 8.04
CA TYR A 25 -9.31 2.25 8.39
C TYR A 25 -9.65 0.89 7.76
N LEU A 26 -8.64 0.15 7.35
CA LEU A 26 -8.78 -1.18 6.75
C LEU A 26 -8.15 -2.23 7.68
N VAL A 27 -8.94 -3.18 8.14
CA VAL A 27 -8.44 -4.34 8.88
C VAL A 27 -8.21 -5.45 7.86
N LYS A 28 -6.94 -5.78 7.60
CA LYS A 28 -6.59 -6.81 6.63
C LYS A 28 -7.11 -8.18 7.04
N GLY A 29 -7.58 -8.98 6.08
CA GLY A 29 -7.94 -10.38 6.31
C GLY A 29 -6.77 -11.15 6.93
N GLY A 30 -7.00 -11.79 8.08
CA GLY A 30 -5.96 -12.43 8.88
C GLY A 30 -5.11 -11.46 9.73
N GLY A 31 -5.46 -10.18 9.75
CA GLY A 31 -4.73 -9.12 10.43
C GLY A 31 -5.57 -8.37 11.46
N LEU A 32 -5.00 -7.31 12.02
CA LEU A 32 -5.63 -6.47 13.03
C LEU A 32 -5.32 -4.99 12.81
N SER A 33 -6.15 -4.11 13.37
CA SER A 33 -5.91 -2.67 13.44
C SER A 33 -6.28 -2.15 14.82
N VAL A 34 -5.54 -1.15 15.29
CA VAL A 34 -5.78 -0.51 16.58
C VAL A 34 -6.20 0.93 16.35
N VAL A 35 -7.33 1.34 16.96
CA VAL A 35 -7.87 2.69 16.80
C VAL A 35 -8.28 3.28 18.14
N SER A 36 -8.00 4.58 18.34
CA SER A 36 -8.50 5.34 19.48
C SER A 36 -9.86 5.97 19.13
N LEU A 37 -10.79 5.95 20.08
CA LEU A 37 -12.08 6.65 19.99
C LEU A 37 -12.20 7.61 21.18
N ASP A 38 -12.73 8.80 20.91
CA ASP A 38 -13.19 9.75 21.92
C ASP A 38 -14.69 9.54 22.24
N PRO A 39 -15.20 10.08 23.35
CA PRO A 39 -16.64 10.09 23.61
C PRO A 39 -17.43 10.65 22.41
N ASP A 40 -18.56 10.01 22.11
CA ASP A 40 -19.48 10.32 21.02
C ASP A 40 -18.96 10.06 19.60
N ASP A 41 -17.74 9.55 19.44
CA ASP A 41 -17.27 9.06 18.14
C ASP A 41 -18.18 7.92 17.67
N LYS A 42 -18.56 7.96 16.39
CA LYS A 42 -19.39 6.91 15.76
C LYS A 42 -18.52 6.07 14.85
N ILE A 43 -18.58 4.76 15.00
CA ILE A 43 -17.86 3.82 14.16
C ILE A 43 -18.83 2.93 13.40
N GLU A 44 -18.69 2.87 12.09
CA GLU A 44 -19.34 1.92 11.20
C GLU A 44 -18.30 0.86 10.80
N ILE A 45 -18.58 -0.39 11.13
CA ILE A 45 -17.75 -1.56 10.82
C ILE A 45 -18.46 -2.31 9.70
N ILE A 46 -17.77 -2.62 8.60
CA ILE A 46 -18.37 -3.20 7.39
C ILE A 46 -17.63 -4.48 7.03
N ASP A 47 -18.38 -5.58 6.92
CA ASP A 47 -17.92 -6.80 6.25
C ASP A 47 -18.04 -6.60 4.74
N THR A 48 -16.92 -6.41 4.05
CA THR A 48 -16.92 -5.97 2.65
C THR A 48 -17.29 -7.06 1.64
N GLU A 49 -17.07 -8.33 1.98
CA GLU A 49 -17.25 -9.47 1.07
C GLU A 49 -18.17 -10.57 1.64
N GLY A 50 -18.60 -10.43 2.90
CA GLY A 50 -19.44 -11.38 3.60
C GLY A 50 -18.65 -12.54 4.19
N LYS A 51 -19.27 -13.28 5.12
CA LYS A 51 -18.65 -14.40 5.86
C LYS A 51 -17.34 -14.01 6.57
N GLN A 52 -17.15 -12.75 6.95
CA GLN A 52 -15.98 -12.28 7.69
C GLN A 52 -16.39 -11.80 9.08
N LYS A 53 -16.07 -12.61 10.08
CA LYS A 53 -16.21 -12.20 11.49
C LYS A 53 -15.29 -11.02 11.78
N CYS A 54 -15.66 -10.23 12.78
CA CYS A 54 -14.82 -9.21 13.40
C CYS A 54 -14.67 -9.53 14.88
N GLU A 55 -13.44 -9.80 15.35
CA GLU A 55 -13.16 -9.95 16.79
C GLU A 55 -12.61 -8.63 17.33
N ILE A 56 -13.24 -8.11 18.39
CA ILE A 56 -12.96 -6.78 18.95
C ILE A 56 -12.60 -6.87 20.42
N ILE A 57 -11.55 -6.16 20.83
CA ILE A 57 -11.26 -5.84 22.23
C ILE A 57 -11.31 -4.33 22.41
N VAL A 58 -11.91 -3.88 23.51
CA VAL A 58 -11.96 -2.46 23.87
C VAL A 58 -11.27 -2.28 25.21
N PHE A 59 -10.39 -1.28 25.30
CA PHE A 59 -9.75 -0.85 26.53
C PHE A 59 -10.19 0.56 26.89
N ASN A 60 -10.53 0.79 28.14
CA ASN A 60 -10.83 2.12 28.65
C ASN A 60 -9.56 3.00 28.71
N LYS A 61 -9.72 4.26 29.10
CA LYS A 61 -8.61 5.23 29.24
C LYS A 61 -7.48 4.80 30.19
N ASP A 62 -7.77 3.90 31.14
CA ASP A 62 -6.82 3.36 32.13
C ASP A 62 -6.18 2.04 31.68
N GLY A 63 -6.46 1.60 30.45
CA GLY A 63 -5.95 0.35 29.89
C GLY A 63 -6.63 -0.92 30.41
N LYS A 64 -7.79 -0.80 31.05
CA LYS A 64 -8.59 -1.96 31.48
C LYS A 64 -9.57 -2.37 30.38
N PRO A 65 -9.73 -3.68 30.09
CA PRO A 65 -10.73 -4.16 29.13
C PRO A 65 -12.15 -3.73 29.54
N ASP A 66 -12.90 -3.14 28.62
CA ASP A 66 -14.30 -2.74 28.78
C ASP A 66 -15.03 -2.56 27.43
N CYS A 67 -15.62 -3.64 26.90
CA CYS A 67 -16.41 -3.61 25.66
C CYS A 67 -17.77 -2.90 25.83
N SER A 68 -18.22 -2.68 27.07
CA SER A 68 -19.49 -2.00 27.33
C SER A 68 -19.46 -0.52 26.90
N LEU A 69 -18.26 0.05 26.75
CA LEU A 69 -18.01 1.39 26.19
C LEU A 69 -18.49 1.54 24.75
N LEU A 70 -18.56 0.45 23.98
CA LEU A 70 -19.17 0.41 22.65
C LEU A 70 -20.56 -0.24 22.64
N GLY A 71 -21.14 -0.52 23.81
CA GLY A 71 -22.42 -1.24 23.93
C GLY A 71 -22.31 -2.73 23.56
N LEU A 72 -21.10 -3.28 23.52
CA LEU A 72 -20.85 -4.68 23.17
C LEU A 72 -20.82 -5.56 24.43
N LYS A 73 -21.03 -6.87 24.24
CA LYS A 73 -20.96 -7.87 25.33
C LYS A 73 -19.58 -8.53 25.33
N GLU A 74 -18.99 -8.68 26.52
CA GLU A 74 -17.71 -9.37 26.74
C GLU A 74 -17.93 -10.86 27.02
N LYS A 75 -17.80 -11.69 26.00
CA LYS A 75 -18.14 -13.12 26.15
C LYS A 75 -17.03 -14.05 25.75
N ASP A 76 -16.15 -13.62 24.84
CA ASP A 76 -15.25 -14.53 24.15
C ASP A 76 -13.80 -14.34 24.59
N ASP A 77 -13.02 -15.42 24.57
CA ASP A 77 -11.57 -15.34 24.70
C ASP A 77 -10.97 -14.82 23.37
N PRO A 78 -10.11 -13.77 23.37
CA PRO A 78 -9.55 -13.17 22.16
C PRO A 78 -8.49 -14.06 21.48
N LYS A 79 -8.87 -15.28 21.09
CA LYS A 79 -7.96 -16.28 20.52
C LYS A 79 -7.36 -15.81 19.20
N ASN A 80 -8.14 -15.11 18.38
CA ASN A 80 -7.67 -14.70 17.06
C ASN A 80 -6.69 -13.53 17.16
N ILE A 81 -7.00 -12.51 17.95
CA ILE A 81 -6.08 -11.39 18.22
C ILE A 81 -4.79 -11.92 18.86
N LYS A 82 -4.87 -12.81 19.86
CA LYS A 82 -3.68 -13.43 20.47
C LYS A 82 -2.84 -14.18 19.44
N LYS A 83 -3.47 -14.92 18.53
CA LYS A 83 -2.79 -15.63 17.45
C LYS A 83 -2.09 -14.67 16.49
N ILE A 84 -2.78 -13.65 16.00
CA ILE A 84 -2.23 -12.67 15.05
C ILE A 84 -1.06 -11.90 15.70
N LEU A 85 -1.17 -11.51 16.97
CA LEU A 85 -0.09 -10.84 17.70
C LEU A 85 1.16 -11.72 17.91
N SER A 86 1.01 -13.05 17.83
CA SER A 86 2.13 -13.99 17.94
C SER A 86 2.89 -14.19 16.62
N ASP A 87 2.34 -13.71 15.50
CA ASP A 87 3.02 -13.76 14.21
C ASP A 87 4.23 -12.82 14.17
N LYS A 88 5.19 -13.16 13.29
CA LYS A 88 6.45 -12.41 13.13
C LYS A 88 6.44 -11.47 11.91
N ASN A 89 5.25 -11.08 11.43
CA ASN A 89 5.10 -10.18 10.29
C ASN A 89 5.04 -8.70 10.72
N GLU A 90 5.20 -7.78 9.76
CA GLU A 90 5.23 -6.33 10.02
C GLU A 90 3.92 -5.82 10.67
N SER A 91 2.76 -6.32 10.22
CA SER A 91 1.46 -5.92 10.77
C SER A 91 1.28 -6.33 12.23
N ALA A 92 1.71 -7.55 12.59
CA ALA A 92 1.72 -8.04 13.97
C ALA A 92 2.69 -7.24 14.84
N PHE A 93 3.86 -6.86 14.31
CA PHE A 93 4.79 -5.98 15.00
C PHE A 93 4.18 -4.60 15.28
N GLN A 94 3.61 -3.94 14.26
CA GLN A 94 2.99 -2.63 14.40
C GLN A 94 1.86 -2.66 15.44
N ALA A 95 1.01 -3.67 15.37
CA ALA A 95 -0.02 -3.94 16.36
C ALA A 95 0.55 -4.06 17.78
N ALA A 96 1.53 -4.95 17.98
CA ALA A 96 2.17 -5.17 19.28
C ALA A 96 2.87 -3.91 19.81
N SER A 97 3.48 -3.12 18.93
CA SER A 97 4.10 -1.83 19.27
C SER A 97 3.09 -0.85 19.88
N VAL A 98 1.90 -0.71 19.27
CA VAL A 98 0.82 0.14 19.81
C VAL A 98 0.41 -0.32 21.20
N LEU A 99 0.22 -1.63 21.38
CA LEU A 99 -0.20 -2.20 22.66
C LEU A 99 0.84 -1.97 23.75
N LYS A 100 2.12 -2.17 23.43
CA LYS A 100 3.23 -1.93 24.33
C LYS A 100 3.34 -0.45 24.71
N LYS A 101 3.29 0.45 23.72
CA LYS A 101 3.35 1.92 23.92
C LYS A 101 2.22 2.43 24.82
N ARG A 102 1.06 1.77 24.79
CA ARG A 102 -0.12 2.12 25.57
C ARG A 102 -0.33 1.26 26.83
N ASN A 103 0.61 0.36 27.13
CA ASN A 103 0.54 -0.57 28.26
C ASN A 103 -0.78 -1.39 28.31
N LEU A 104 -1.22 -1.90 27.15
CA LEU A 104 -2.46 -2.67 27.01
C LEU A 104 -2.19 -4.18 27.05
N ASP A 105 -2.80 -4.88 28.00
CA ASP A 105 -2.66 -6.33 28.19
C ASP A 105 -3.84 -7.09 27.57
N VAL A 106 -3.60 -7.69 26.40
CA VAL A 106 -4.57 -8.55 25.69
C VAL A 106 -4.79 -9.89 26.41
N GLY A 107 -3.84 -10.35 27.23
CA GLY A 107 -3.91 -11.64 27.91
C GLY A 107 -5.10 -11.75 28.86
N LYS A 108 -5.44 -10.63 29.53
CA LYS A 108 -6.53 -10.52 30.51
C LYS A 108 -7.83 -9.98 29.91
N ALA A 109 -7.85 -9.67 28.63
CA ALA A 109 -9.02 -9.09 27.97
C ALA A 109 -10.02 -10.16 27.52
N LYS A 110 -11.29 -9.77 27.45
CA LYS A 110 -12.34 -10.48 26.72
C LYS A 110 -12.63 -9.76 25.41
N ALA A 111 -13.13 -10.50 24.44
CA ALA A 111 -13.53 -9.99 23.14
C ALA A 111 -15.05 -10.01 22.95
N SER A 112 -15.48 -9.27 21.94
CA SER A 112 -16.78 -9.41 21.31
C SER A 112 -16.60 -9.82 19.85
N ILE A 113 -17.43 -10.76 19.39
CA ILE A 113 -17.47 -11.17 17.98
C ILE A 113 -18.65 -10.48 17.30
N LEU A 114 -18.36 -9.71 16.25
CA LEU A 114 -19.37 -9.19 15.33
C LEU A 114 -19.42 -10.02 14.06
N PHE A 115 -20.58 -9.93 13.40
CA PHE A 115 -20.96 -10.69 12.21
C PHE A 115 -21.09 -12.20 12.44
N SER A 116 -22.07 -12.80 11.78
CA SER A 116 -22.24 -14.25 11.79
C SER A 116 -21.30 -14.92 10.78
N GLU A 117 -21.22 -16.26 10.78
CA GLU A 117 -20.48 -17.01 9.75
C GLU A 117 -21.08 -16.89 8.34
N ASP A 118 -22.32 -16.41 8.25
CA ASP A 118 -23.09 -16.23 7.02
C ASP A 118 -23.45 -14.75 6.79
N SER A 119 -22.68 -13.82 7.37
CA SER A 119 -22.87 -12.38 7.16
C SER A 119 -22.88 -12.03 5.67
N GLU A 120 -23.75 -11.11 5.30
CA GLU A 120 -23.89 -10.68 3.91
C GLU A 120 -22.77 -9.72 3.50
N ALA A 121 -22.43 -9.71 2.21
CA ALA A 121 -21.48 -8.73 1.70
C ALA A 121 -22.05 -7.31 1.85
N GLY A 122 -21.28 -6.45 2.51
CA GLY A 122 -21.68 -5.09 2.87
C GLY A 122 -22.48 -4.99 4.16
N GLU A 123 -22.63 -6.06 4.95
CA GLU A 123 -23.26 -6.00 6.27
C GLU A 123 -22.49 -5.04 7.19
N LYS A 124 -23.24 -4.29 8.01
CA LYS A 124 -22.69 -3.20 8.81
C LYS A 124 -23.10 -3.28 10.27
N VAL A 125 -22.18 -2.95 11.16
CA VAL A 125 -22.46 -2.69 12.58
C VAL A 125 -22.07 -1.26 12.91
N ASN A 126 -22.99 -0.52 13.51
CA ASN A 126 -22.77 0.86 13.96
C ASN A 126 -22.65 0.89 15.47
N LEU A 127 -21.57 1.47 15.99
CA LEU A 127 -21.31 1.63 17.42
C LEU A 127 -21.03 3.10 17.73
N VAL A 128 -21.26 3.49 18.99
CA VAL A 128 -20.95 4.82 19.50
C VAL A 128 -20.11 4.65 20.76
N SER A 129 -19.00 5.39 20.84
CA SER A 129 -18.13 5.37 22.01
C SER A 129 -18.74 6.17 23.16
N LYS A 130 -18.95 5.52 24.30
CA LYS A 130 -19.48 6.18 25.52
C LYS A 130 -18.43 6.99 26.27
N ASP A 131 -17.16 6.59 26.18
CA ASP A 131 -16.02 7.29 26.77
C ASP A 131 -14.79 7.12 25.85
N LYS A 132 -13.67 7.74 26.21
CA LYS A 132 -12.38 7.54 25.55
C LYS A 132 -11.93 6.07 25.69
N CYS A 133 -11.70 5.42 24.57
CA CYS A 133 -11.24 4.03 24.55
C CYS A 133 -10.23 3.75 23.43
N THR A 134 -9.49 2.66 23.57
CA THR A 134 -8.66 2.07 22.51
C THR A 134 -9.26 0.74 22.10
N CYS A 135 -9.56 0.59 20.81
CA CYS A 135 -10.17 -0.59 20.24
C CYS A 135 -9.17 -1.35 19.37
N ILE A 136 -9.12 -2.67 19.52
CA ILE A 136 -8.41 -3.59 18.63
C ILE A 136 -9.47 -4.30 17.82
N PHE A 137 -9.41 -4.18 16.49
CA PHE A 137 -10.27 -4.90 15.56
C PHE A 137 -9.43 -5.94 14.83
N SER A 138 -9.92 -7.16 14.69
CA SER A 138 -9.30 -8.19 13.85
C SER A 138 -10.29 -8.77 12.87
N ALA A 139 -9.79 -9.08 11.67
CA ALA A 139 -10.51 -9.82 10.64
C ALA A 139 -9.98 -11.28 10.66
N PRO A 140 -10.43 -12.13 11.59
CA PRO A 140 -9.89 -13.47 11.76
C PRO A 140 -10.01 -14.35 10.53
N GLY A 141 -8.98 -15.16 10.31
CA GLY A 141 -8.98 -16.30 9.40
C GLY A 141 -7.55 -16.77 9.11
N ASN A 142 -7.44 -17.99 8.59
CA ASN A 142 -6.16 -18.62 8.29
C ASN A 142 -5.87 -18.55 6.79
N ALA A 143 -4.62 -18.77 6.41
CA ALA A 143 -4.30 -19.15 5.04
C ALA A 143 -5.13 -20.38 4.66
N ILE A 144 -5.76 -20.32 3.50
CA ILE A 144 -6.66 -21.38 3.02
C ILE A 144 -5.91 -22.40 2.17
N LYS A 145 -6.39 -23.64 2.18
CA LYS A 145 -5.98 -24.64 1.17
C LYS A 145 -6.66 -24.37 -0.17
N ILE A 146 -6.14 -24.98 -1.22
CA ILE A 146 -6.63 -24.76 -2.60
C ILE A 146 -8.10 -25.18 -2.80
N ASP A 147 -8.55 -26.16 -2.02
CA ASP A 147 -9.90 -26.75 -2.00
C ASP A 147 -10.84 -26.05 -1.01
N GLU A 148 -10.34 -25.15 -0.18
CA GLU A 148 -11.13 -24.29 0.71
C GLU A 148 -11.58 -23.02 -0.02
N LEU A 149 -12.76 -22.49 0.35
CA LEU A 149 -13.45 -21.43 -0.41
C LEU A 149 -13.88 -20.22 0.45
N ASN A 150 -13.44 -20.17 1.70
CA ASN A 150 -13.73 -19.05 2.60
C ASN A 150 -12.42 -18.37 3.05
N PRO A 151 -11.72 -17.67 2.14
CA PRO A 151 -10.53 -16.91 2.51
C PRO A 151 -10.90 -15.80 3.50
N PRO A 152 -9.99 -15.42 4.42
CA PRO A 152 -10.18 -14.19 5.18
C PRO A 152 -10.16 -12.99 4.24
N THR A 153 -11.06 -12.04 4.48
CA THR A 153 -11.26 -10.84 3.69
C THR A 153 -11.15 -9.59 4.56
N ASP A 154 -10.93 -8.44 3.94
CA ASP A 154 -10.72 -7.19 4.67
C ASP A 154 -12.03 -6.69 5.31
N LEU A 155 -11.95 -6.14 6.52
CA LEU A 155 -13.01 -5.34 7.13
C LEU A 155 -12.72 -3.85 6.94
N LEU A 156 -13.77 -3.07 6.75
CA LEU A 156 -13.68 -1.62 6.59
C LEU A 156 -14.26 -0.93 7.83
N LEU A 157 -13.49 -0.03 8.45
CA LEU A 157 -13.93 0.81 9.57
C LEU A 157 -14.06 2.25 9.10
N MET A 158 -15.21 2.87 9.34
CA MET A 158 -15.47 4.28 9.07
C MET A 158 -15.76 4.97 10.41
N ILE A 159 -14.91 5.90 10.82
CA ILE A 159 -15.02 6.58 12.11
C ILE A 159 -15.39 8.03 11.89
N LYS A 160 -16.59 8.43 12.31
CA LYS A 160 -17.01 9.82 12.33
C LYS A 160 -16.65 10.44 13.68
N ARG A 161 -15.69 11.36 13.66
CA ARG A 161 -15.21 12.08 14.85
C ARG A 161 -16.25 13.05 15.38
N SER A 162 -16.50 13.02 16.70
CA SER A 162 -17.36 13.98 17.39
C SER A 162 -16.70 15.35 17.52
N LYS A 163 -15.38 15.38 17.72
CA LYS A 163 -14.53 16.58 17.87
C LYS A 163 -13.41 16.61 16.82
N PRO A 164 -13.73 16.92 15.55
CA PRO A 164 -12.77 16.85 14.44
C PRO A 164 -11.58 17.81 14.60
N ASP A 165 -11.81 19.02 15.12
CA ASP A 165 -10.78 20.05 15.20
C ASP A 165 -9.67 19.74 16.23
N LYS A 166 -9.93 18.81 17.16
CA LYS A 166 -8.95 18.36 18.16
C LYS A 166 -7.69 17.77 17.54
N TYR A 167 -7.80 17.23 16.33
CA TYR A 167 -6.74 16.50 15.63
C TYR A 167 -6.24 17.23 14.37
N LYS A 168 -6.83 18.38 14.05
CA LYS A 168 -6.58 19.10 12.78
C LYS A 168 -5.10 19.42 12.56
N ASP A 169 -4.41 19.80 13.63
CA ASP A 169 -2.98 20.18 13.58
C ASP A 169 -2.05 19.14 14.24
N LYS A 170 -2.56 17.95 14.58
CA LYS A 170 -1.77 16.91 15.25
C LYS A 170 -1.52 15.75 14.28
N PRO A 171 -0.27 15.52 13.84
CA PRO A 171 0.02 14.44 12.92
C PRO A 171 -0.27 13.09 13.58
N ASN A 172 -1.04 12.24 12.91
CA ASN A 172 -1.11 10.83 13.26
C ASN A 172 0.15 10.14 12.70
N ILE A 173 1.25 10.19 13.46
CA ILE A 173 2.51 9.55 13.07
C ILE A 173 2.26 8.04 12.95
N PRO A 174 2.38 7.43 11.75
CA PRO A 174 2.15 6.00 11.57
C PRO A 174 3.07 5.19 12.47
N GLU A 175 2.66 4.00 12.88
CA GLU A 175 3.51 3.11 13.66
C GLU A 175 4.73 2.65 12.85
N PRO A 176 5.90 2.53 13.47
CA PRO A 176 7.12 2.19 12.76
C PRO A 176 7.05 0.77 12.18
N LEU A 177 7.72 0.55 11.04
CA LEU A 177 7.70 -0.76 10.36
C LEU A 177 8.36 -1.86 11.23
N VAL A 178 9.39 -1.45 11.97
CA VAL A 178 10.15 -2.20 12.98
C VAL A 178 10.71 -1.18 13.98
N ASP A 179 11.36 -1.59 15.07
CA ASP A 179 12.01 -0.63 15.98
C ASP A 179 12.98 0.30 15.23
N PRO A 180 12.78 1.64 15.27
CA PRO A 180 13.66 2.59 14.60
C PRO A 180 14.96 2.78 15.38
N LEU A 181 16.05 3.08 14.66
CA LEU A 181 17.30 3.58 15.23
C LEU A 181 17.21 5.05 15.59
N ASN A 182 16.49 5.83 14.77
CA ASN A 182 16.30 7.26 14.96
C ASN A 182 14.97 7.70 14.36
N GLU A 183 14.37 8.73 14.93
CA GLU A 183 13.17 9.40 14.46
C GLU A 183 13.41 10.91 14.45
N ILE A 184 13.11 11.56 13.32
CA ILE A 184 13.41 12.96 13.09
C ILE A 184 12.12 13.64 12.60
N PHE A 185 11.72 14.69 13.30
CA PHE A 185 10.58 15.52 12.93
C PHE A 185 11.08 16.74 12.17
N VAL A 186 10.68 16.87 10.91
CA VAL A 186 11.01 18.02 10.06
C VAL A 186 9.80 18.94 10.07
N GLU A 187 9.89 19.99 10.88
CA GLU A 187 8.83 21.00 11.01
C GLU A 187 8.56 21.66 9.66
N ARG A 188 7.29 21.94 9.36
CA ARG A 188 6.86 22.63 8.14
C ARG A 188 7.75 23.84 7.84
N ARG A 189 8.06 24.06 6.57
CA ARG A 189 8.89 25.18 6.09
C ARG A 189 10.35 25.16 6.58
N THR A 190 10.83 24.06 7.14
CA THR A 190 12.22 23.91 7.61
C THR A 190 12.94 22.75 6.91
N ALA A 191 14.16 22.47 7.34
CA ALA A 191 14.91 21.27 6.97
C ALA A 191 15.53 20.63 8.22
N SER A 192 15.88 19.35 8.11
CA SER A 192 16.71 18.67 9.10
C SER A 192 17.74 17.78 8.42
N GLU A 193 18.86 17.62 9.11
CA GLU A 193 20.02 16.87 8.69
C GLU A 193 20.28 15.68 9.60
N TYR A 194 20.82 14.61 9.03
CA TYR A 194 21.11 13.39 9.77
C TYR A 194 22.12 12.51 9.03
N GLN A 195 22.78 11.63 9.77
CA GLN A 195 23.72 10.67 9.21
C GLN A 195 23.18 9.25 9.35
N VAL A 196 23.43 8.43 8.33
CA VAL A 196 23.06 7.00 8.32
C VAL A 196 24.26 6.14 7.92
N LYS A 197 24.28 4.89 8.40
CA LYS A 197 25.35 3.95 8.06
C LYS A 197 25.00 3.14 6.82
N LYS A 198 26.03 2.68 6.13
CA LYS A 198 25.87 1.77 5.00
C LYS A 198 25.01 0.56 5.36
N GLY A 199 23.96 0.38 4.58
CA GLY A 199 22.98 -0.68 4.69
C GLY A 199 21.74 -0.31 5.48
N ASP A 200 21.75 0.77 6.26
CA ASP A 200 20.58 1.24 7.02
C ASP A 200 19.50 1.72 6.04
N TYR A 201 18.26 1.79 6.52
CA TYR A 201 17.14 2.26 5.75
C TYR A 201 16.69 3.65 6.20
N ILE A 202 16.28 4.47 5.25
CA ILE A 202 15.75 5.83 5.47
C ILE A 202 14.30 5.83 5.00
N GLN A 203 13.36 6.09 5.90
CA GLN A 203 11.95 6.25 5.57
C GLN A 203 11.57 7.72 5.66
N VAL A 204 11.21 8.34 4.55
CA VAL A 204 10.65 9.71 4.53
C VAL A 204 9.14 9.59 4.41
N ILE A 205 8.41 10.08 5.41
CA ILE A 205 6.97 9.88 5.61
C ILE A 205 6.25 11.22 5.50
N ASN A 206 5.19 11.23 4.70
CA ASN A 206 4.27 12.35 4.60
C ASN A 206 3.16 12.20 5.66
N LEU A 207 3.17 13.06 6.69
CA LEU A 207 2.28 12.90 7.85
C LEU A 207 0.83 13.28 7.55
N PHE A 208 0.62 14.32 6.75
CA PHE A 208 -0.69 14.90 6.46
C PHE A 208 -1.16 14.62 5.02
N GLY A 209 -0.32 13.98 4.21
CA GLY A 209 -0.48 13.95 2.76
C GLY A 209 -0.08 15.27 2.13
N ARG A 210 0.01 15.29 0.80
CA ARG A 210 0.27 16.46 -0.06
C ARG A 210 1.61 17.19 0.15
N GLN A 211 2.20 17.16 1.33
CA GLN A 211 3.50 17.76 1.59
C GLN A 211 4.60 17.19 0.69
N CYS A 212 5.32 18.07 0.04
CA CYS A 212 6.48 17.75 -0.76
C CYS A 212 7.77 17.92 0.06
N SER A 213 8.81 17.18 -0.32
CA SER A 213 10.07 17.14 0.41
C SER A 213 11.25 17.03 -0.53
N ASP A 214 12.25 17.87 -0.32
CA ASP A 214 13.52 17.82 -1.04
C ASP A 214 14.52 17.02 -0.21
N PHE A 215 15.15 16.03 -0.85
CA PHE A 215 16.08 15.11 -0.21
C PHE A 215 17.47 15.20 -0.83
N LEU A 216 18.48 15.36 0.04
CA LEU A 216 19.91 15.31 -0.30
C LEU A 216 20.59 14.15 0.42
N ALA A 217 21.62 13.59 -0.20
CA ALA A 217 22.53 12.65 0.44
C ALA A 217 23.94 12.80 -0.14
N PHE A 218 24.94 12.86 0.75
CA PHE A 218 26.36 12.97 0.42
C PHE A 218 27.14 11.79 0.99
N ASP A 219 28.19 11.37 0.28
CA ASP A 219 29.12 10.35 0.79
C ASP A 219 29.89 10.92 1.99
N THR A 220 29.57 10.47 3.20
CA THR A 220 30.13 11.03 4.44
C THR A 220 31.66 10.93 4.46
N ALA A 221 32.22 9.83 3.98
CA ALA A 221 33.66 9.61 3.99
C ALA A 221 34.42 10.50 3.00
N LYS A 222 33.75 10.94 1.91
CA LYS A 222 34.29 11.94 0.99
C LYS A 222 34.13 13.35 1.56
N LEU A 223 32.99 13.63 2.19
CA LEU A 223 32.70 14.93 2.79
C LEU A 223 33.67 15.27 3.94
N GLU A 224 34.03 14.29 4.78
CA GLU A 224 35.06 14.43 5.83
C GLU A 224 36.45 14.81 5.26
N LYS A 225 36.67 14.59 3.96
CA LYS A 225 37.91 14.98 3.24
C LYS A 225 37.74 16.28 2.44
N GLY A 226 36.64 17.00 2.62
CA GLY A 226 36.30 18.21 1.86
C GLY A 226 35.88 17.93 0.42
N ILE A 227 35.53 16.69 0.07
CA ILE A 227 35.11 16.32 -1.28
C ILE A 227 33.59 16.16 -1.30
N GLU A 228 32.90 17.16 -1.83
CA GLU A 228 31.45 17.11 -1.98
C GLU A 228 31.02 16.17 -3.10
N ARG A 229 30.46 15.01 -2.73
CA ARG A 229 29.84 14.07 -3.68
C ARG A 229 28.46 13.69 -3.21
N GLY A 230 27.50 14.50 -3.65
CA GLY A 230 26.07 14.28 -3.45
C GLY A 230 25.43 13.42 -4.53
N LEU A 231 24.14 13.20 -4.40
CA LEU A 231 23.28 12.65 -5.45
C LEU A 231 23.37 13.53 -6.71
N ASP A 232 23.53 12.90 -7.87
CA ASP A 232 23.54 13.54 -9.17
C ASP A 232 22.37 13.01 -10.03
N PRO A 233 21.36 13.85 -10.30
CA PRO A 233 20.19 13.40 -11.01
C PRO A 233 20.47 13.10 -12.50
N THR A 234 21.42 13.80 -13.13
CA THR A 234 21.77 13.57 -14.54
C THR A 234 22.37 12.19 -14.76
N THR A 235 23.35 11.82 -13.94
CA THR A 235 23.96 10.49 -13.91
C THR A 235 22.91 9.43 -13.60
N THR A 236 22.06 9.70 -12.60
CA THR A 236 20.99 8.78 -12.21
C THR A 236 20.02 8.50 -13.37
N ARG A 237 19.48 9.53 -14.02
CA ARG A 237 18.56 9.36 -15.16
C ARG A 237 19.24 8.66 -16.33
N THR A 238 20.53 8.94 -16.56
CA THR A 238 21.31 8.29 -17.61
C THR A 238 21.40 6.77 -17.41
N PHE A 239 21.68 6.32 -16.18
CA PHE A 239 21.79 4.88 -15.91
C PHE A 239 20.45 4.18 -15.74
N MET A 240 19.45 4.86 -15.19
CA MET A 240 18.14 4.26 -14.92
C MET A 240 17.19 4.32 -16.13
N GLY A 241 17.45 5.22 -17.10
CA GLY A 241 16.57 5.41 -18.25
C GLY A 241 15.16 5.89 -17.87
N ALA A 242 15.02 6.51 -16.70
CA ALA A 242 13.75 6.93 -16.11
C ALA A 242 13.88 8.32 -15.47
N LEU A 243 12.77 9.08 -15.42
CA LEU A 243 12.74 10.40 -14.78
C LEU A 243 13.02 10.35 -13.28
N TYR A 244 12.72 9.23 -12.63
CA TYR A 244 13.10 8.93 -11.26
C TYR A 244 13.21 7.40 -11.08
N PRO A 245 14.17 6.91 -10.30
CA PRO A 245 14.27 5.51 -9.90
C PRO A 245 13.05 5.06 -9.06
N GLY A 246 12.64 3.80 -9.23
CA GLY A 246 11.58 3.16 -8.44
C GLY A 246 12.00 1.78 -7.91
N PRO A 247 11.25 1.18 -6.97
CA PRO A 247 11.56 -0.18 -6.49
C PRO A 247 11.69 -1.19 -7.64
N GLY A 248 12.68 -2.07 -7.56
CA GLY A 248 12.90 -3.13 -8.55
C GLY A 248 14.28 -3.12 -9.17
N LEU A 249 14.35 -3.18 -10.51
CA LEU A 249 15.59 -3.24 -11.30
C LEU A 249 16.28 -1.88 -11.42
N PHE A 250 15.51 -0.82 -11.67
CA PHE A 250 15.98 0.56 -11.88
C PHE A 250 15.78 1.40 -10.61
N SER A 251 16.39 0.95 -9.52
CA SER A 251 16.09 1.42 -8.16
C SER A 251 17.16 2.29 -7.53
N LYS A 252 18.22 2.67 -8.24
CA LYS A 252 19.38 3.32 -7.61
C LYS A 252 19.54 4.77 -8.04
N PHE A 253 20.01 5.58 -7.10
CA PHE A 253 20.53 6.91 -7.35
C PHE A 253 22.05 6.90 -7.25
N PHE A 254 22.69 7.75 -8.05
CA PHE A 254 24.13 7.79 -8.23
C PHE A 254 24.67 9.19 -7.97
N ASN A 255 25.97 9.31 -7.68
CA ASN A 255 26.69 10.58 -7.73
C ASN A 255 27.37 10.77 -9.10
N ILE A 256 28.02 11.93 -9.30
CA ILE A 256 28.74 12.25 -10.54
C ILE A 256 29.93 11.31 -10.83
N ASP A 257 30.48 10.64 -9.82
CA ASP A 257 31.55 9.65 -9.97
C ASP A 257 30.99 8.25 -10.32
N HIS A 258 29.69 8.14 -10.62
CA HIS A 258 28.96 6.91 -10.92
C HIS A 258 28.85 5.93 -9.73
N ASP A 259 29.14 6.39 -8.51
CA ASP A 259 28.94 5.58 -7.33
C ASP A 259 27.45 5.49 -6.98
N PRO A 260 26.92 4.30 -6.66
CA PRO A 260 25.57 4.18 -6.15
C PRO A 260 25.49 4.66 -4.70
N MET A 261 24.51 5.53 -4.41
CA MET A 261 24.36 6.22 -3.13
C MET A 261 23.23 5.62 -2.29
N ILE A 262 22.04 5.51 -2.89
CA ILE A 262 20.84 4.95 -2.26
C ILE A 262 20.09 4.03 -3.23
N GLU A 263 19.34 3.09 -2.68
CA GLU A 263 18.41 2.22 -3.41
C GLU A 263 16.98 2.44 -2.93
N VAL A 264 16.02 2.64 -3.83
CA VAL A 264 14.59 2.66 -3.51
C VAL A 264 14.12 1.24 -3.20
N VAL A 265 13.68 1.04 -1.96
CA VAL A 265 13.16 -0.23 -1.47
C VAL A 265 11.64 -0.24 -1.53
N ARG A 266 10.99 0.80 -1.00
CA ARG A 266 9.54 0.97 -1.11
C ARG A 266 9.16 2.37 -1.54
N ASP A 267 8.08 2.47 -2.29
CA ASP A 267 7.47 3.74 -2.68
C ASP A 267 5.94 3.58 -2.67
N THR A 268 5.26 4.33 -1.79
CA THR A 268 3.80 4.28 -1.69
C THR A 268 3.06 5.38 -2.45
N VAL A 269 3.81 6.27 -3.10
CA VAL A 269 3.27 7.42 -3.85
C VAL A 269 3.42 7.19 -5.35
N GLY A 270 4.59 6.74 -5.81
CA GLY A 270 4.86 6.44 -7.21
C GLY A 270 4.96 7.69 -8.09
N ARG A 271 5.18 8.88 -7.48
CA ARG A 271 5.25 10.16 -8.18
C ARG A 271 6.19 11.11 -7.44
N HIS A 272 7.32 11.38 -8.09
CA HIS A 272 8.45 12.17 -7.60
C HIS A 272 9.10 12.85 -8.81
N ASP A 273 10.04 13.76 -8.56
CA ASP A 273 10.94 14.22 -9.61
C ASP A 273 12.39 14.36 -9.17
N THR A 274 13.27 14.43 -10.17
CA THR A 274 14.72 14.55 -10.00
C THR A 274 15.31 15.58 -10.97
N PHE A 275 14.47 16.36 -11.66
CA PHE A 275 14.91 17.22 -12.77
C PHE A 275 14.70 18.70 -12.48
N ASN A 276 13.83 19.06 -11.53
CA ASN A 276 13.74 20.42 -11.03
C ASN A 276 14.68 20.64 -9.84
N LEU A 277 15.01 21.90 -9.58
CA LEU A 277 15.71 22.28 -8.37
C LEU A 277 14.71 22.35 -7.21
N ALA A 278 15.21 22.12 -5.99
CA ALA A 278 14.53 22.55 -4.79
C ALA A 278 14.20 24.04 -4.89
N CYS A 279 13.05 24.47 -4.34
CA CYS A 279 12.61 25.86 -4.49
C CYS A 279 13.67 26.84 -3.97
N THR A 280 13.69 28.04 -4.57
CA THR A 280 14.75 29.04 -4.40
C THR A 280 14.14 30.39 -4.06
N ALA A 281 14.92 31.30 -3.48
CA ALA A 281 14.48 32.69 -3.26
C ALA A 281 13.95 33.33 -4.55
N LYS A 282 14.64 33.12 -5.69
CA LYS A 282 14.24 33.64 -7.00
C LYS A 282 12.83 33.21 -7.42
N TYR A 283 12.46 31.95 -7.18
CA TYR A 283 11.13 31.44 -7.53
C TYR A 283 10.02 32.27 -6.87
N TYR A 284 10.18 32.58 -5.59
CA TYR A 284 9.21 33.37 -4.83
C TYR A 284 9.29 34.86 -5.14
N GLU A 285 10.50 35.42 -5.27
CA GLU A 285 10.72 36.83 -5.60
C GLU A 285 10.15 37.22 -6.96
N ASP A 286 10.33 36.37 -7.99
CA ASP A 286 9.76 36.59 -9.33
C ASP A 286 8.22 36.59 -9.30
N ALA A 287 7.62 35.88 -8.33
CA ALA A 287 6.17 35.86 -8.08
C ALA A 287 5.70 36.99 -7.14
N GLY A 288 6.61 37.83 -6.63
CA GLY A 288 6.31 38.96 -5.75
C GLY A 288 6.36 38.67 -4.25
N TYR A 289 6.84 37.48 -3.85
CA TYR A 289 6.93 37.02 -2.45
C TYR A 289 8.36 37.13 -1.93
N PHE A 290 8.83 38.36 -1.67
CA PHE A 290 10.18 38.63 -1.19
C PHE A 290 10.42 38.08 0.23
N GLY A 291 11.58 37.47 0.46
CA GLY A 291 11.96 36.92 1.77
C GLY A 291 11.22 35.63 2.14
N HIS A 292 10.48 35.02 1.21
CA HIS A 292 9.79 33.77 1.44
C HIS A 292 10.79 32.64 1.75
N PRO A 293 10.56 31.80 2.79
CA PRO A 293 11.38 30.62 3.06
C PRO A 293 11.46 29.70 1.84
N ASN A 294 12.60 29.06 1.62
CA ASN A 294 12.77 28.15 0.50
C ASN A 294 13.66 26.96 0.87
N CYS A 295 13.46 25.85 0.17
CA CYS A 295 14.15 24.59 0.43
C CYS A 295 15.66 24.71 0.24
N SER A 296 16.11 25.50 -0.73
CA SER A 296 17.53 25.59 -1.04
C SER A 296 18.32 26.29 0.07
N ASP A 297 17.77 27.35 0.65
CA ASP A 297 18.36 28.01 1.81
C ASP A 297 18.24 27.14 3.07
N ASN A 298 17.08 26.51 3.27
CA ASN A 298 16.87 25.60 4.41
C ASN A 298 17.90 24.46 4.42
N LEU A 299 18.12 23.80 3.28
CA LEU A 299 19.14 22.75 3.12
C LEU A 299 20.54 23.31 3.30
N SER A 300 20.85 24.45 2.68
CA SER A 300 22.18 25.07 2.81
C SER A 300 22.53 25.36 4.28
N ASN A 301 21.56 25.85 5.06
CA ASN A 301 21.77 26.22 6.47
C ASN A 301 22.02 24.99 7.36
N VAL A 302 21.23 23.92 7.20
CA VAL A 302 21.41 22.72 8.04
C VAL A 302 22.65 21.90 7.65
N MET A 303 23.06 21.97 6.38
CA MET A 303 24.21 21.23 5.85
C MET A 303 25.55 21.95 6.06
N GLU A 304 25.54 23.26 6.36
CA GLU A 304 26.74 24.11 6.54
C GLU A 304 27.73 23.54 7.56
N LYS A 305 27.24 22.95 8.66
CA LYS A 305 28.10 22.34 9.70
C LYS A 305 28.93 21.15 9.21
N TYR A 306 28.60 20.58 8.06
CA TYR A 306 29.38 19.51 7.44
C TYR A 306 30.36 20.02 6.38
N GLY A 307 30.54 21.35 6.28
CA GLY A 307 31.44 21.98 5.31
C GLY A 307 30.91 21.94 3.87
N ILE A 308 29.59 21.76 3.69
CA ILE A 308 28.94 21.79 2.37
C ILE A 308 28.71 23.24 1.95
N GLU A 309 29.16 23.61 0.76
CA GLU A 309 28.97 24.93 0.17
C GLU A 309 27.49 25.24 -0.08
N LYS A 310 27.06 26.46 0.27
CA LYS A 310 25.70 26.95 0.03
C LYS A 310 25.43 27.05 -1.48
N ARG A 311 24.23 26.67 -1.90
CA ARG A 311 23.79 26.77 -3.31
C ARG A 311 22.50 27.54 -3.41
N LYS A 312 22.41 28.41 -4.42
CA LYS A 312 21.18 29.16 -4.72
C LYS A 312 20.02 28.26 -5.12
N GLY A 313 20.32 27.06 -5.61
CA GLY A 313 19.34 26.04 -5.99
C GLY A 313 19.96 24.65 -5.90
N TRP A 314 19.32 23.75 -5.17
CA TRP A 314 19.82 22.38 -5.00
C TRP A 314 19.18 21.42 -6.01
N PRO A 315 19.96 20.59 -6.72
CA PRO A 315 19.44 19.49 -7.53
C PRO A 315 19.09 18.29 -6.63
N ALA A 316 18.01 18.44 -5.85
CA ALA A 316 17.57 17.45 -4.88
C ALA A 316 16.77 16.31 -5.54
N ILE A 317 16.51 15.25 -4.78
CA ILE A 317 15.41 14.35 -5.09
C ILE A 317 14.15 15.00 -4.52
N ASN A 318 13.22 15.36 -5.40
CA ASN A 318 12.00 16.06 -5.06
C ASN A 318 10.91 15.00 -4.80
N LEU A 319 10.80 14.58 -3.54
CA LEU A 319 9.86 13.56 -3.09
C LEU A 319 8.44 14.13 -3.03
N PHE A 320 7.47 13.32 -3.50
CA PHE A 320 6.04 13.59 -3.47
C PHE A 320 5.55 14.67 -4.43
N PHE A 321 6.46 15.40 -5.08
CA PHE A 321 6.11 16.34 -6.14
C PHE A 321 5.42 15.64 -7.31
N ASN A 322 4.23 16.10 -7.68
CA ASN A 322 3.52 15.68 -8.87
C ASN A 322 3.93 16.53 -10.08
N THR A 323 5.18 16.37 -10.49
CA THR A 323 5.68 16.98 -11.72
C THR A 323 5.94 15.92 -12.79
N VAL A 324 5.79 16.30 -14.05
CA VAL A 324 5.96 15.41 -15.20
C VAL A 324 6.42 16.17 -16.43
N ALA A 325 7.29 15.55 -17.22
CA ALA A 325 7.58 15.98 -18.58
C ALA A 325 6.52 15.41 -19.52
N ASN A 326 5.77 16.26 -20.20
CA ASN A 326 4.68 15.85 -21.08
C ASN A 326 5.11 15.72 -22.55
N THR A 327 4.17 15.30 -23.41
CA THR A 327 4.40 15.10 -24.85
C THR A 327 4.69 16.40 -25.63
N GLN A 328 4.49 17.55 -25.01
CA GLN A 328 4.73 18.88 -25.58
C GLN A 328 6.11 19.42 -25.19
N ASN A 329 6.98 18.58 -24.60
CA ASN A 329 8.27 18.98 -24.04
C ASN A 329 8.16 20.03 -22.92
N ALA A 330 7.02 20.09 -22.23
CA ALA A 330 6.83 20.97 -21.08
C ALA A 330 6.97 20.19 -19.77
N VAL A 331 7.57 20.83 -18.77
CA VAL A 331 7.50 20.40 -17.37
C VAL A 331 6.23 21.00 -16.78
N ILE A 332 5.30 20.15 -16.39
CA ILE A 332 4.07 20.56 -15.72
C ILE A 332 4.03 19.98 -14.31
N GLY A 333 3.41 20.71 -13.40
CA GLY A 333 3.19 20.31 -12.02
C GLY A 333 1.72 20.29 -11.68
N GLY A 334 1.41 19.70 -10.54
CA GLY A 334 0.15 19.88 -9.85
C GLY A 334 0.27 19.37 -8.42
N GLU A 335 -0.87 19.28 -7.76
CA GLU A 335 -0.95 18.77 -6.40
C GLU A 335 -0.32 17.36 -6.24
N SER A 336 0.55 17.22 -5.23
CA SER A 336 1.19 15.97 -4.80
C SER A 336 0.21 14.82 -4.64
N TRP A 337 0.55 13.59 -5.03
CA TRP A 337 -0.35 12.43 -4.86
C TRP A 337 -0.30 11.78 -3.46
N ALA A 338 0.58 12.27 -2.59
CA ALA A 338 0.79 11.65 -1.29
C ALA A 338 -0.42 11.80 -0.36
N ARG A 339 -0.70 10.76 0.41
CA ARG A 339 -1.73 10.72 1.46
C ARG A 339 -1.07 10.67 2.83
N PRO A 340 -1.82 10.97 3.91
CA PRO A 340 -1.33 10.73 5.27
C PRO A 340 -0.76 9.31 5.43
N GLY A 341 0.49 9.24 5.88
CA GLY A 341 1.24 8.01 6.09
C GLY A 341 1.91 7.41 4.86
N ASP A 342 1.76 7.99 3.66
CA ASP A 342 2.54 7.59 2.50
C ASP A 342 4.03 7.89 2.73
N TYR A 343 4.91 7.08 2.14
CA TYR A 343 6.34 7.19 2.36
C TYR A 343 7.17 6.65 1.19
N VAL A 344 8.44 7.06 1.17
CA VAL A 344 9.50 6.39 0.41
C VAL A 344 10.51 5.79 1.39
N LEU A 345 10.90 4.53 1.16
CA LEU A 345 11.90 3.82 1.95
C LEU A 345 13.13 3.57 1.07
N PHE A 346 14.25 4.19 1.44
CA PHE A 346 15.55 3.98 0.81
C PHE A 346 16.40 3.02 1.63
N ARG A 347 17.36 2.37 0.98
CA ARG A 347 18.51 1.72 1.61
C ARG A 347 19.77 2.49 1.28
N ALA A 348 20.54 2.87 2.30
CA ALA A 348 21.83 3.51 2.13
C ALA A 348 22.85 2.49 1.59
N LEU A 349 23.52 2.83 0.49
CA LEU A 349 24.56 1.98 -0.12
C LEU A 349 25.96 2.37 0.36
N LYS A 350 26.07 3.47 1.10
CA LYS A 350 27.26 4.01 1.74
C LYS A 350 26.89 4.62 3.10
N ASP A 351 27.90 5.06 3.85
CA ASP A 351 27.66 6.00 4.96
C ASP A 351 27.29 7.34 4.34
N LEU A 352 26.15 7.90 4.75
CA LEU A 352 25.58 9.09 4.12
C LEU A 352 25.30 10.19 5.13
N THR A 353 25.54 11.43 4.71
CA THR A 353 25.06 12.64 5.38
C THR A 353 23.91 13.19 4.55
N CYS A 354 22.72 13.22 5.14
CA CYS A 354 21.46 13.50 4.45
C CYS A 354 20.85 14.81 4.94
N GLY A 355 20.09 15.45 4.05
CA GLY A 355 19.24 16.60 4.35
C GLY A 355 17.84 16.33 3.83
N THR A 356 16.81 16.73 4.56
CA THR A 356 15.40 16.56 4.17
C THR A 356 14.61 17.80 4.54
N THR A 357 13.78 18.31 3.63
CA THR A 357 12.93 19.49 3.86
C THR A 357 11.48 19.13 4.10
N ALA A 358 10.74 20.02 4.76
CA ALA A 358 9.31 20.17 4.55
C ALA A 358 9.11 21.43 3.69
N CYS A 359 8.89 21.23 2.39
CA CYS A 359 8.80 22.31 1.41
C CYS A 359 7.83 23.43 1.83
N PRO A 360 8.25 24.71 1.79
CA PRO A 360 7.43 25.83 2.24
C PRO A 360 6.44 26.35 1.18
N SER A 361 6.42 25.80 -0.04
CA SER A 361 5.62 26.40 -1.13
C SER A 361 4.13 26.43 -0.79
N ASP A 362 3.59 27.64 -0.73
CA ASP A 362 2.17 27.95 -0.52
C ASP A 362 1.62 28.90 -1.61
N ILE A 363 2.42 29.20 -2.63
CA ILE A 363 2.06 30.06 -3.77
C ILE A 363 1.60 29.27 -5.01
N ASP A 364 1.61 27.94 -4.92
CA ASP A 364 1.19 26.98 -5.93
C ASP A 364 0.54 25.75 -5.26
N ASP A 365 0.01 24.84 -6.07
CA ASP A 365 -0.74 23.69 -5.59
C ASP A 365 0.11 22.48 -5.18
N CYS A 366 1.45 22.52 -5.27
CA CYS A 366 2.28 21.32 -5.10
C CYS A 366 2.08 20.66 -3.73
N ASN A 367 2.00 21.46 -2.66
CA ASN A 367 1.75 21.04 -1.29
C ASN A 367 0.26 21.01 -0.92
N GLY A 368 -0.65 21.20 -1.89
CA GLY A 368 -2.06 21.41 -1.62
C GLY A 368 -2.36 22.76 -0.96
N TRP A 369 -1.52 23.78 -1.20
CA TRP A 369 -1.62 25.13 -0.65
C TRP A 369 -1.38 25.29 0.87
N ASP A 370 -1.16 24.19 1.61
CA ASP A 370 -0.92 24.21 3.05
C ASP A 370 0.33 23.41 3.43
N PRO A 371 1.49 24.09 3.64
CA PRO A 371 2.71 23.43 4.10
C PRO A 371 2.53 22.78 5.48
N THR A 372 2.80 21.48 5.54
CA THR A 372 2.75 20.63 6.74
C THR A 372 4.08 19.93 6.99
N ASP A 373 4.14 19.11 8.03
CA ASP A 373 5.40 18.51 8.53
C ASP A 373 5.77 17.21 7.78
N ILE A 374 7.07 16.90 7.77
CA ILE A 374 7.63 15.62 7.28
C ILE A 374 8.22 14.84 8.45
N PHE A 375 8.15 13.51 8.40
CA PHE A 375 8.78 12.65 9.38
C PHE A 375 9.79 11.72 8.74
N VAL A 376 10.97 11.60 9.35
CA VAL A 376 12.00 10.68 8.89
C VAL A 376 12.27 9.62 9.94
N ARG A 377 12.38 8.36 9.51
CA ARG A 377 12.87 7.25 10.35
C ARG A 377 14.09 6.60 9.76
N VAL A 378 14.98 6.16 10.63
CA VAL A 378 16.13 5.33 10.25
C VAL A 378 15.96 3.94 10.84
N TYR A 379 16.16 2.89 10.04
CA TYR A 379 16.10 1.50 10.50
C TYR A 379 17.43 0.77 10.31
N ASP A 380 17.73 -0.14 11.23
CA ASP A 380 18.96 -0.94 11.22
C ASP A 380 19.03 -1.86 9.98
N LYS A 381 20.19 -1.90 9.34
CA LYS A 381 20.49 -2.76 8.18
C LYS A 381 20.22 -4.25 8.35
N LYS A 382 20.16 -4.77 9.58
CA LYS A 382 19.83 -6.17 9.89
C LYS A 382 18.35 -6.46 9.69
N LYS A 383 17.50 -5.44 9.68
CA LYS A 383 16.08 -5.57 9.36
C LYS A 383 15.93 -5.75 7.85
N LYS A 384 15.01 -6.63 7.45
CA LYS A 384 14.74 -6.92 6.03
C LYS A 384 13.38 -6.35 5.68
N PHE A 385 13.35 -5.54 4.65
CA PHE A 385 12.12 -5.04 4.04
C PHE A 385 12.00 -5.60 2.63
N SER A 386 10.81 -6.05 2.27
CA SER A 386 10.52 -6.45 0.89
C SER A 386 10.58 -5.21 0.00
N LYS A 387 11.10 -5.38 -1.23
CA LYS A 387 10.94 -4.34 -2.25
C LYS A 387 9.46 -4.21 -2.54
N ALA A 388 8.92 -2.99 -2.64
CA ALA A 388 7.51 -2.84 -2.99
C ALA A 388 7.13 -1.50 -3.62
N VAL A 389 6.26 -1.53 -4.62
CA VAL A 389 5.52 -0.36 -5.10
C VAL A 389 4.11 -0.43 -4.56
N ALA A 390 3.52 0.68 -4.13
CA ALA A 390 2.08 0.70 -3.87
C ALA A 390 1.29 0.87 -5.16
N PHE A 391 0.24 0.07 -5.30
CA PHE A 391 -0.82 0.33 -6.28
C PHE A 391 -2.15 0.50 -5.56
N ARG A 392 -3.11 1.14 -6.23
CA ARG A 392 -4.47 1.34 -5.72
C ARG A 392 -5.45 0.87 -6.78
N MET A 393 -6.38 -0.01 -6.40
CA MET A 393 -7.40 -0.52 -7.32
C MET A 393 -8.35 0.60 -7.79
N LYS A 394 -8.78 1.46 -6.86
CA LYS A 394 -9.62 2.63 -7.13
C LYS A 394 -8.96 3.88 -6.55
N THR A 395 -9.40 5.04 -6.99
CA THR A 395 -8.94 6.34 -6.48
C THR A 395 -9.09 6.46 -4.96
N ASP A 396 -10.03 5.78 -4.31
CA ASP A 396 -10.27 5.79 -2.86
C ASP A 396 -9.71 4.56 -2.11
N SER A 397 -9.10 3.61 -2.82
CA SER A 397 -8.54 2.39 -2.22
C SER A 397 -7.29 2.67 -1.38
N GLU A 398 -7.07 1.85 -0.36
CA GLU A 398 -5.78 1.82 0.36
C GLU A 398 -4.65 1.42 -0.60
N PRO A 399 -3.44 1.98 -0.44
CA PRO A 399 -2.27 1.46 -1.13
C PRO A 399 -2.05 -0.02 -0.75
N LYS A 400 -1.94 -0.88 -1.76
CA LYS A 400 -1.48 -2.26 -1.61
C LYS A 400 -0.04 -2.33 -2.10
N LEU A 401 0.87 -2.77 -1.23
CA LEU A 401 2.25 -3.02 -1.61
C LEU A 401 2.33 -4.26 -2.51
N THR A 402 3.18 -4.21 -3.53
CA THR A 402 3.51 -5.38 -4.33
C THR A 402 4.11 -6.48 -3.46
N GLN A 403 3.75 -7.74 -3.74
CA GLN A 403 4.16 -8.90 -2.94
C GLN A 403 4.95 -9.91 -3.76
N GLU A 404 5.70 -10.76 -3.06
CA GLU A 404 6.32 -11.92 -3.70
C GLU A 404 5.26 -13.02 -3.93
N THR A 405 5.36 -13.74 -5.04
CA THR A 405 4.50 -14.93 -5.25
C THR A 405 5.03 -16.12 -4.45
N GLY A 406 4.19 -17.13 -4.23
CA GLY A 406 4.63 -18.41 -3.63
C GLY A 406 5.76 -19.11 -4.41
N PHE A 407 5.98 -18.73 -5.67
CA PHE A 407 7.06 -19.27 -6.51
C PHE A 407 8.34 -18.44 -6.47
N HIS A 408 8.32 -17.24 -5.86
CA HIS A 408 9.44 -16.29 -5.84
C HIS A 408 10.73 -16.90 -5.28
N ILE A 409 10.65 -17.71 -4.22
CA ILE A 409 11.82 -18.37 -3.61
C ILE A 409 12.58 -19.27 -4.62
N ARG A 410 11.86 -19.85 -5.59
CA ARG A 410 12.44 -20.68 -6.64
C ARG A 410 12.89 -19.85 -7.83
N THR A 411 12.06 -18.93 -8.30
CA THR A 411 12.35 -18.12 -9.50
C THR A 411 13.46 -17.10 -9.24
N SER A 412 13.57 -16.54 -8.04
CA SER A 412 14.63 -15.60 -7.64
C SER A 412 16.03 -16.22 -7.64
N LYS A 413 16.15 -17.54 -7.62
CA LYS A 413 17.44 -18.24 -7.81
C LYS A 413 17.85 -18.31 -9.28
N LEU A 414 16.91 -18.13 -10.20
CA LEU A 414 17.09 -18.28 -11.65
C LEU A 414 17.23 -16.94 -12.37
N THR A 415 16.79 -15.85 -11.75
CA THR A 415 16.91 -14.49 -12.31
C THR A 415 16.94 -13.43 -11.22
N ARG A 416 17.45 -12.25 -11.58
CA ARG A 416 17.31 -11.02 -10.80
C ARG A 416 16.37 -10.01 -11.46
N ASN A 417 15.90 -10.31 -12.67
CA ASN A 417 15.05 -9.44 -13.46
C ASN A 417 13.58 -9.69 -13.11
N PHE A 418 13.08 -8.91 -12.15
CA PHE A 418 11.69 -8.93 -11.72
C PHE A 418 10.99 -7.63 -12.12
N ILE A 419 9.74 -7.77 -12.54
CA ILE A 419 8.84 -6.66 -12.83
C ILE A 419 7.60 -6.76 -11.93
N ASP A 420 6.95 -5.62 -11.68
CA ASP A 420 5.61 -5.60 -11.12
C ASP A 420 4.62 -6.04 -12.21
N TYR A 421 3.83 -7.06 -11.90
CA TYR A 421 2.64 -7.41 -12.66
C TYR A 421 1.46 -7.51 -11.70
N ASN A 422 0.54 -6.53 -11.77
CA ASN A 422 -0.68 -6.46 -10.97
C ASN A 422 -0.46 -6.63 -9.45
N GLY A 423 0.57 -6.01 -8.88
CA GLY A 423 0.82 -6.04 -7.44
C GLY A 423 1.70 -7.20 -6.98
N TYR A 424 2.46 -7.81 -7.89
CA TYR A 424 3.30 -8.96 -7.59
C TYR A 424 4.63 -8.90 -8.34
N TRP A 425 5.70 -9.34 -7.69
CA TRP A 425 7.02 -9.47 -8.32
C TRP A 425 7.13 -10.74 -9.14
N LEU A 426 7.14 -10.60 -10.48
CA LEU A 426 7.29 -11.71 -11.41
C LEU A 426 8.62 -11.65 -12.15
N ALA A 427 9.21 -12.83 -12.35
CA ALA A 427 10.37 -12.99 -13.22
C ALA A 427 10.01 -12.57 -14.65
N ASN A 428 10.65 -11.53 -15.14
CA ASN A 428 10.43 -11.02 -16.50
C ASN A 428 11.12 -11.92 -17.55
N ASN A 429 12.32 -12.40 -17.23
CA ASN A 429 13.03 -13.39 -18.04
C ASN A 429 14.00 -14.21 -17.19
N TYR A 430 14.37 -15.38 -17.71
CA TYR A 430 15.42 -16.21 -17.13
C TYR A 430 16.72 -16.02 -17.91
N THR A 431 17.76 -15.52 -17.23
CA THR A 431 19.01 -15.01 -17.84
C THR A 431 19.77 -16.04 -18.67
N ASN A 432 19.49 -17.33 -18.50
CA ASN A 432 20.29 -18.41 -19.09
C ASN A 432 19.80 -18.87 -20.47
N TYR A 433 18.60 -18.45 -20.91
CA TYR A 433 17.96 -19.03 -22.09
C TYR A 433 17.56 -17.99 -23.15
N GLY A 434 17.08 -16.81 -22.73
CA GLY A 434 16.61 -15.76 -23.64
C GLY A 434 15.26 -16.07 -24.31
N THR A 435 14.57 -15.03 -24.77
CA THR A 435 13.16 -15.10 -25.24
C THR A 435 12.91 -16.15 -26.32
N ILE A 436 13.82 -16.30 -27.29
CA ILE A 436 13.66 -17.27 -28.39
C ILE A 436 13.66 -18.71 -27.88
N LYS A 437 14.55 -19.04 -26.92
CA LYS A 437 14.59 -20.41 -26.37
C LYS A 437 13.38 -20.69 -25.49
N GLU A 438 12.91 -19.71 -24.72
CA GLU A 438 11.68 -19.84 -23.92
C GLU A 438 10.46 -20.08 -24.82
N TYR A 439 10.34 -19.32 -25.91
CA TYR A 439 9.29 -19.52 -26.93
C TYR A 439 9.35 -20.92 -27.55
N THR A 440 10.54 -21.34 -28.01
CA THR A 440 10.75 -22.65 -28.64
C THR A 440 10.44 -23.77 -27.66
N ALA A 441 10.85 -23.64 -26.39
CA ALA A 441 10.53 -24.60 -25.34
C ALA A 441 9.02 -24.71 -25.08
N CYS A 442 8.27 -23.61 -25.16
CA CYS A 442 6.81 -23.65 -25.05
C CYS A 442 6.18 -24.44 -26.21
N ARG A 443 6.70 -24.27 -27.43
CA ARG A 443 6.18 -24.92 -28.64
C ARG A 443 6.54 -26.41 -28.74
N GLU A 444 7.75 -26.79 -28.34
CA GLU A 444 8.31 -28.13 -28.59
C GLU A 444 8.43 -28.99 -27.32
N LYS A 445 8.44 -28.36 -26.14
CA LYS A 445 8.68 -29.03 -24.86
C LYS A 445 7.62 -28.64 -23.82
N ALA A 446 8.03 -27.97 -22.76
CA ALA A 446 7.14 -27.36 -21.79
C ALA A 446 7.80 -26.15 -21.14
N ILE A 447 6.97 -25.23 -20.66
CA ILE A 447 7.36 -24.10 -19.82
C ILE A 447 6.43 -23.99 -18.60
N ALA A 448 6.89 -23.30 -17.57
CA ALA A 448 6.08 -22.92 -16.43
C ALA A 448 5.98 -21.39 -16.35
N ILE A 449 4.77 -20.88 -16.25
CA ILE A 449 4.48 -19.45 -16.14
C ILE A 449 3.78 -19.20 -14.80
N ASP A 450 4.34 -18.29 -13.99
CA ASP A 450 3.69 -17.80 -12.79
C ASP A 450 2.52 -16.89 -13.19
N LEU A 451 1.31 -17.31 -12.85
CA LEU A 451 0.05 -16.58 -13.09
C LEU A 451 -0.61 -16.17 -11.77
N SER A 452 0.16 -16.17 -10.66
CA SER A 452 -0.32 -15.70 -9.36
C SER A 452 -1.00 -14.32 -9.39
N PRO A 453 -0.59 -13.37 -10.25
CA PRO A 453 -1.22 -12.05 -10.23
C PRO A 453 -2.63 -11.98 -10.80
N LEU A 454 -3.05 -13.01 -11.54
CA LEU A 454 -4.46 -13.14 -11.94
C LEU A 454 -5.34 -13.13 -10.69
N ARG A 455 -6.48 -12.47 -10.78
CA ARG A 455 -7.41 -12.26 -9.67
C ARG A 455 -8.28 -13.48 -9.48
N LYS A 456 -8.35 -13.98 -8.26
CA LYS A 456 -9.12 -15.16 -7.88
C LYS A 456 -10.26 -14.74 -6.97
N PHE A 457 -11.46 -15.20 -7.31
CA PHE A 457 -12.66 -14.97 -6.53
C PHE A 457 -13.39 -16.30 -6.31
N GLU A 458 -13.60 -16.65 -5.04
CA GLU A 458 -14.43 -17.76 -4.61
C GLU A 458 -15.89 -17.33 -4.64
N ILE A 459 -16.69 -18.05 -5.41
CA ILE A 459 -18.11 -17.78 -5.62
C ILE A 459 -18.88 -18.93 -4.96
N VAL A 460 -19.44 -18.64 -3.79
CA VAL A 460 -20.01 -19.66 -2.90
C VAL A 460 -21.44 -19.32 -2.58
N GLY A 461 -22.32 -20.30 -2.56
CA GLY A 461 -23.71 -20.15 -2.13
C GLY A 461 -24.71 -20.72 -3.13
N PRO A 462 -25.97 -20.90 -2.71
CA PRO A 462 -26.99 -21.61 -3.48
C PRO A 462 -27.27 -20.96 -4.85
N ASP A 463 -27.06 -19.65 -4.99
CA ASP A 463 -27.27 -18.93 -6.26
C ASP A 463 -25.98 -18.70 -7.07
N SER A 464 -24.87 -19.35 -6.71
CA SER A 464 -23.58 -19.19 -7.39
C SER A 464 -23.62 -19.55 -8.88
N GLU A 465 -24.28 -20.65 -9.26
CA GLU A 465 -24.46 -21.03 -10.67
C GLU A 465 -25.28 -19.97 -11.42
N SER A 466 -26.35 -19.46 -10.81
CA SER A 466 -27.21 -18.42 -11.39
C SER A 466 -26.47 -17.11 -11.60
N LEU A 467 -25.67 -16.67 -10.62
CA LEU A 467 -24.83 -15.48 -10.74
C LEU A 467 -23.85 -15.62 -11.90
N MET A 468 -23.09 -16.73 -11.93
CA MET A 468 -22.06 -16.93 -12.95
C MET A 468 -22.67 -17.16 -14.34
N GLN A 469 -23.84 -17.80 -14.43
CA GLN A 469 -24.60 -17.96 -15.67
C GLN A 469 -25.06 -16.61 -16.24
N TYR A 470 -25.35 -15.63 -15.40
CA TYR A 470 -25.70 -14.28 -15.84
C TYR A 470 -24.46 -13.47 -16.22
N ALA A 471 -23.41 -13.54 -15.39
CA ALA A 471 -22.23 -12.68 -15.53
C ALA A 471 -21.32 -13.04 -16.72
N LEU A 472 -21.36 -14.30 -17.17
CA LEU A 472 -20.44 -14.85 -18.17
C LEU A 472 -21.14 -15.16 -19.48
N THR A 473 -20.40 -15.02 -20.59
CA THR A 473 -20.91 -15.31 -21.95
C THR A 473 -21.09 -16.81 -22.23
N ARG A 474 -20.48 -17.70 -21.44
CA ARG A 474 -20.64 -19.15 -21.54
C ARG A 474 -21.86 -19.67 -20.78
N ASN A 475 -22.41 -20.79 -21.26
CA ASN A 475 -23.44 -21.54 -20.54
C ASN A 475 -22.81 -22.34 -19.38
N ILE A 476 -22.87 -21.77 -18.18
CA ILE A 476 -22.31 -22.33 -16.94
C ILE A 476 -23.08 -23.57 -16.47
N LYS A 477 -24.38 -23.67 -16.77
CA LYS A 477 -25.18 -24.87 -16.42
C LYS A 477 -24.67 -26.15 -17.07
N LYS A 478 -23.93 -26.04 -18.19
CA LYS A 478 -23.29 -27.19 -18.88
C LYS A 478 -21.92 -27.56 -18.32
N LEU A 479 -21.34 -26.75 -17.43
CA LEU A 479 -20.04 -27.02 -16.84
C LEU A 479 -20.21 -28.05 -15.71
N SER A 480 -19.60 -29.22 -15.82
CA SER A 480 -19.68 -30.28 -14.81
C SER A 480 -18.74 -30.02 -13.63
N ILE A 481 -19.02 -30.61 -12.46
CA ILE A 481 -18.12 -30.52 -11.30
C ILE A 481 -16.73 -31.08 -11.67
N GLY A 482 -15.68 -30.37 -11.28
CA GLY A 482 -14.29 -30.66 -11.63
C GLY A 482 -13.84 -30.08 -12.97
N GLN A 483 -14.73 -29.46 -13.75
CA GLN A 483 -14.37 -28.84 -15.02
C GLN A 483 -13.99 -27.36 -14.88
N VAL A 484 -13.23 -26.90 -15.87
CA VAL A 484 -12.84 -25.51 -16.09
C VAL A 484 -13.26 -25.08 -17.50
N SER A 485 -13.67 -23.83 -17.65
CA SER A 485 -13.93 -23.23 -18.96
C SER A 485 -13.38 -21.81 -19.05
N TYR A 486 -12.89 -21.44 -20.23
CA TYR A 486 -12.62 -20.04 -20.56
C TYR A 486 -13.92 -19.30 -20.89
N SER A 487 -14.06 -18.07 -20.42
CA SER A 487 -15.20 -17.20 -20.69
C SER A 487 -14.80 -15.73 -20.66
N ALA A 488 -15.68 -14.87 -21.18
CA ALA A 488 -15.63 -13.43 -20.95
C ALA A 488 -16.72 -13.02 -19.94
N MET A 489 -16.41 -12.00 -19.15
CA MET A 489 -17.34 -11.25 -18.30
C MET A 489 -17.65 -9.93 -19.00
N CYS A 490 -18.92 -9.63 -19.19
CA CYS A 490 -19.36 -8.46 -19.95
C CYS A 490 -20.37 -7.63 -19.16
N TYR A 491 -20.43 -6.34 -19.48
CA TYR A 491 -21.55 -5.49 -19.13
C TYR A 491 -22.80 -5.87 -19.94
N ASP A 492 -23.97 -5.36 -19.53
CA ASP A 492 -25.25 -5.59 -20.23
C ASP A 492 -25.20 -5.09 -21.70
N ASN A 493 -24.32 -4.15 -22.04
CA ASN A 493 -24.12 -3.64 -23.41
C ASN A 493 -23.10 -4.44 -24.25
N GLY A 494 -22.57 -5.54 -23.73
CA GLY A 494 -21.60 -6.40 -24.42
C GLY A 494 -20.14 -5.96 -24.31
N CYS A 495 -19.84 -4.80 -23.72
CA CYS A 495 -18.47 -4.38 -23.47
C CYS A 495 -17.79 -5.31 -22.45
N MET A 496 -16.56 -5.72 -22.73
CA MET A 496 -15.82 -6.64 -21.87
C MET A 496 -15.35 -5.96 -20.58
N ILE A 497 -15.61 -6.61 -19.46
CA ILE A 497 -15.12 -6.23 -18.13
C ILE A 497 -13.80 -6.94 -17.85
N ASP A 498 -13.79 -8.25 -18.10
CA ASP A 498 -12.69 -9.15 -17.79
C ASP A 498 -12.81 -10.43 -18.63
N ASP A 499 -11.71 -11.15 -18.78
CA ASP A 499 -11.68 -12.49 -19.36
C ASP A 499 -10.87 -13.45 -18.48
N GLY A 500 -11.22 -14.73 -18.53
CA GLY A 500 -10.67 -15.65 -17.56
C GLY A 500 -11.25 -17.04 -17.59
N THR A 501 -10.91 -17.81 -16.56
CA THR A 501 -11.35 -19.19 -16.38
C THR A 501 -12.28 -19.33 -15.19
N ILE A 502 -13.39 -20.02 -15.41
CA ILE A 502 -14.33 -20.43 -14.36
C ILE A 502 -14.13 -21.90 -14.05
N PHE A 503 -13.89 -22.22 -12.78
CA PHE A 503 -13.80 -23.58 -12.26
C PHE A 503 -15.11 -23.91 -11.53
N ARG A 504 -15.70 -25.08 -11.79
CA ARG A 504 -16.80 -25.63 -10.98
C ARG A 504 -16.23 -26.63 -9.98
N LEU A 505 -16.09 -26.22 -8.73
CA LEU A 505 -15.45 -27.01 -7.67
C LEU A 505 -16.48 -27.86 -6.90
N GLY A 506 -17.75 -27.49 -6.96
CA GLY A 506 -18.85 -28.24 -6.36
C GLY A 506 -20.20 -27.82 -6.95
N LYS A 507 -21.30 -28.22 -6.29
CA LYS A 507 -22.65 -27.84 -6.72
C LYS A 507 -22.83 -26.31 -6.68
N ASP A 508 -22.50 -25.73 -5.54
CA ASP A 508 -22.74 -24.32 -5.17
C ASP A 508 -21.42 -23.53 -4.99
N ASN A 509 -20.35 -24.05 -5.60
CA ASN A 509 -18.97 -23.65 -5.36
C ASN A 509 -18.22 -23.47 -6.68
N PHE A 510 -17.88 -22.23 -7.01
CA PHE A 510 -17.15 -21.88 -8.22
C PHE A 510 -15.95 -20.98 -7.90
N ARG A 511 -14.96 -20.94 -8.80
CA ARG A 511 -13.83 -20.02 -8.73
C ARG A 511 -13.63 -19.31 -10.05
N TRP A 512 -13.70 -17.98 -10.04
CA TRP A 512 -13.32 -17.15 -11.18
C TRP A 512 -11.85 -16.77 -11.07
N VAL A 513 -11.09 -16.99 -12.14
CA VAL A 513 -9.70 -16.53 -12.26
C VAL A 513 -9.60 -15.64 -13.50
N GLY A 514 -9.46 -14.34 -13.29
CA GLY A 514 -9.46 -13.33 -14.36
C GLY A 514 -8.32 -12.31 -14.23
N GLY A 515 -8.27 -11.34 -15.12
CA GLY A 515 -7.23 -10.32 -15.17
C GLY A 515 -7.48 -9.11 -14.27
N GLN A 516 -8.74 -8.83 -13.94
CA GLN A 516 -9.15 -7.55 -13.35
C GLN A 516 -9.73 -7.67 -11.93
N GLU A 517 -9.25 -6.82 -11.00
CA GLU A 517 -9.73 -6.81 -9.61
C GLU A 517 -11.18 -6.31 -9.50
N TYR A 518 -11.58 -5.44 -10.43
CA TYR A 518 -12.95 -4.94 -10.53
C TYR A 518 -13.98 -6.06 -10.79
N GLY A 519 -13.58 -7.20 -11.39
CA GLY A 519 -14.48 -8.34 -11.62
C GLY A 519 -15.19 -8.82 -10.35
N GLY A 520 -14.50 -8.85 -9.21
CA GLY A 520 -15.11 -9.20 -7.92
C GLY A 520 -16.12 -8.16 -7.42
N THR A 521 -15.84 -6.87 -7.64
CA THR A 521 -16.78 -5.77 -7.32
C THR A 521 -18.05 -5.92 -8.16
N TRP A 522 -17.90 -6.11 -9.47
CA TRP A 522 -19.02 -6.29 -10.39
C TRP A 522 -19.90 -7.48 -10.02
N LEU A 523 -19.29 -8.64 -9.71
CA LEU A 523 -20.04 -9.83 -9.31
C LEU A 523 -20.85 -9.61 -8.02
N ARG A 524 -20.30 -8.88 -7.03
CA ARG A 524 -21.04 -8.51 -5.80
C ARG A 524 -22.19 -7.56 -6.08
N GLU A 525 -21.97 -6.54 -6.91
CA GLU A 525 -23.02 -5.60 -7.33
C GLU A 525 -24.16 -6.32 -8.07
N LEU A 526 -23.80 -7.25 -8.96
CA LEU A 526 -24.76 -8.06 -9.70
C LEU A 526 -25.55 -8.99 -8.77
N ALA A 527 -24.87 -9.68 -7.84
CA ALA A 527 -25.52 -10.52 -6.82
C ALA A 527 -26.57 -9.72 -6.04
N LYS A 528 -26.22 -8.51 -5.58
CA LYS A 528 -27.14 -7.61 -4.89
C LYS A 528 -28.29 -7.15 -5.79
N LYS A 529 -28.02 -6.72 -7.03
CA LYS A 529 -29.03 -6.28 -8.01
C LYS A 529 -30.05 -7.38 -8.31
N LYS A 530 -29.60 -8.64 -8.40
CA LYS A 530 -30.42 -9.82 -8.69
C LYS A 530 -31.00 -10.49 -7.44
N LYS A 531 -30.64 -10.03 -6.24
CA LYS A 531 -31.03 -10.62 -4.94
C LYS A 531 -30.63 -12.10 -4.80
N TYR A 532 -29.46 -12.45 -5.34
CA TYR A 532 -28.91 -13.80 -5.21
C TYR A 532 -28.27 -14.00 -3.84
N LYS A 533 -28.52 -15.16 -3.21
CA LYS A 533 -27.81 -15.59 -2.01
C LYS A 533 -26.49 -16.25 -2.42
N VAL A 534 -25.48 -15.42 -2.58
CA VAL A 534 -24.13 -15.79 -3.02
C VAL A 534 -23.10 -14.84 -2.42
N TRP A 535 -21.94 -15.39 -2.08
CA TRP A 535 -20.77 -14.66 -1.62
C TRP A 535 -19.68 -14.71 -2.68
N VAL A 536 -19.02 -13.57 -2.87
CA VAL A 536 -17.92 -13.41 -3.83
C VAL A 536 -16.73 -12.91 -3.03
N LYS A 537 -15.83 -13.83 -2.69
CA LYS A 537 -14.70 -13.59 -1.79
C LYS A 537 -13.37 -13.62 -2.53
N SER A 538 -12.54 -12.63 -2.32
CA SER A 538 -11.22 -12.51 -2.92
C SER A 538 -10.25 -13.53 -2.30
N SER A 539 -9.60 -14.34 -3.13
CA SER A 539 -8.59 -15.33 -2.70
C SER A 539 -7.22 -15.13 -3.35
N THR A 540 -7.05 -14.01 -4.08
CA THR A 540 -5.85 -13.72 -4.88
C THR A 540 -4.55 -13.86 -4.09
N ASP A 541 -4.50 -13.31 -2.88
CA ASP A 541 -3.31 -13.28 -2.02
C ASP A 541 -3.08 -14.60 -1.28
N GLN A 542 -4.07 -15.49 -1.26
CA GLN A 542 -4.01 -16.78 -0.57
C GLN A 542 -3.63 -17.93 -1.50
N ILE A 543 -3.98 -17.81 -2.78
CA ILE A 543 -3.81 -18.89 -3.77
C ILE A 543 -2.79 -18.44 -4.81
N HIS A 544 -1.73 -19.19 -5.04
CA HIS A 544 -0.78 -18.92 -6.13
C HIS A 544 -1.06 -19.85 -7.32
N ASN A 545 -0.93 -19.33 -8.54
CA ASN A 545 -1.29 -20.04 -9.77
C ASN A 545 -0.04 -20.22 -10.65
N ILE A 546 0.18 -21.43 -11.13
CA ILE A 546 1.24 -21.74 -12.10
C ILE A 546 0.65 -22.48 -13.29
N SER A 547 0.99 -22.02 -14.49
CA SER A 547 0.58 -22.64 -15.74
C SER A 547 1.72 -23.44 -16.32
N VAL A 548 1.50 -24.74 -16.54
CA VAL A 548 2.43 -25.60 -17.28
C VAL A 548 1.93 -25.74 -18.71
N ARG A 549 2.68 -25.21 -19.68
CA ARG A 549 2.27 -25.14 -21.10
C ARG A 549 3.25 -25.89 -22.00
N GLY A 550 2.75 -26.38 -23.14
CA GLY A 550 3.54 -27.05 -24.17
C GLY A 550 3.22 -28.55 -24.32
N PRO A 551 3.68 -29.21 -25.40
CA PRO A 551 3.36 -30.61 -25.71
C PRO A 551 3.66 -31.61 -24.58
N ASN A 552 4.68 -31.35 -23.76
CA ASN A 552 5.10 -32.23 -22.67
C ASN A 552 4.43 -31.91 -21.33
N SER A 553 3.50 -30.94 -21.26
CA SER A 553 2.87 -30.52 -19.99
C SER A 553 2.15 -31.67 -19.30
N ARG A 554 1.34 -32.45 -20.04
CA ARG A 554 0.59 -33.60 -19.50
C ARG A 554 1.53 -34.65 -18.88
N LYS A 555 2.61 -35.01 -19.59
CA LYS A 555 3.63 -35.95 -19.11
C LYS A 555 4.33 -35.47 -17.84
N ILE A 556 4.49 -34.16 -17.66
CA ILE A 556 5.04 -33.58 -16.43
C ILE A 556 4.02 -33.70 -15.29
N LEU A 557 2.76 -33.35 -15.55
CA LEU A 557 1.68 -33.34 -14.56
C LEU A 557 1.29 -34.74 -14.07
N GLU A 558 1.41 -35.78 -14.91
CA GLU A 558 1.20 -37.19 -14.54
C GLU A 558 2.06 -37.67 -13.36
N LYS A 559 3.12 -36.95 -12.98
CA LYS A 559 3.95 -37.30 -11.82
C LYS A 559 3.38 -36.78 -10.49
N PHE A 560 2.37 -35.91 -10.55
CA PHE A 560 1.80 -35.19 -9.41
C PHE A 560 0.32 -35.48 -9.20
N ILE A 561 -0.33 -36.11 -10.18
CA ILE A 561 -1.71 -36.60 -10.17
C ILE A 561 -1.61 -38.12 -10.00
#